data_AF-F7NPL1-F1
#
_entry.id   AF-F7NPL1-F1
#
_cell.length_a   1.000
_cell.length_b   1.000
_cell.length_c   1.000
_cell.angle_alpha   90.00
_cell.angle_beta   90.00
_cell.angle_gamma   90.00
#
_symmetry.space_group_name_H-M   'P 1'
#
loop_
_entity.id
_entity.type
_entity.pdbx_description
1 polymer ?
#
loop_
_entity_poly.entity_id
_entity_poly.type
_entity_poly.pdbx_seq_one_letter_code
_entity_poly.pdbx_strand_id
1 'polypeptide(L)' 'MKKKAAELDYALNTLLYRCSLYARNRNLARKYRRLIEQHGATLEYSQKKINRHILAEQRHVLAVRRRRE' A
#
# COMPACT_ATOMS: atom_id res chain seq x y z
N MET A 1 -4.22 16.17 -17.98
CA MET A 1 -4.15 16.19 -16.49
C MET A 1 -4.79 14.96 -15.85
N LYS A 2 -6.07 14.62 -16.13
CA LYS A 2 -6.78 13.50 -15.47
C LYS A 2 -6.14 12.10 -15.59
N LYS A 3 -5.54 11.75 -16.74
CA LYS A 3 -4.90 10.42 -16.94
C LYS A 3 -3.70 10.17 -16.01
N LYS A 4 -2.85 11.19 -15.79
CA LYS A 4 -1.67 11.09 -14.92
C LYS A 4 -2.05 10.83 -13.45
N ALA A 5 -3.14 11.42 -12.98
CA ALA A 5 -3.61 11.21 -11.61
C ALA A 5 -4.11 9.77 -11.40
N ALA A 6 -4.81 9.18 -12.38
CA ALA A 6 -5.28 7.80 -12.31
C ALA A 6 -4.12 6.78 -12.33
N GLU A 7 -3.09 7.03 -13.13
CA GLU A 7 -1.88 6.19 -13.17
C GLU A 7 -1.12 6.22 -11.84
N LEU A 8 -1.00 7.41 -11.23
CA LEU A 8 -0.39 7.59 -9.93
C LEU A 8 -1.20 6.91 -8.81
N ASP A 9 -2.54 7.01 -8.84
CA ASP A 9 -3.41 6.35 -7.86
C ASP A 9 -3.33 4.81 -7.99
N TYR A 10 -3.26 4.27 -9.20
CA TYR A 10 -3.02 2.84 -9.44
C TYR A 10 -1.66 2.38 -8.92
N ALA A 11 -0.60 3.16 -9.18
CA ALA A 11 0.74 2.87 -8.67
C ALA A 11 0.79 2.90 -7.13
N LEU A 12 0.10 3.85 -6.50
CA LEU A 12 0.00 3.96 -5.04
C LEU A 12 -0.71 2.74 -4.44
N ASN A 13 -1.84 2.33 -5.00
CA ASN A 13 -2.57 1.13 -4.57
C ASN A 13 -1.71 -0.14 -4.70
N THR A 14 -0.91 -0.24 -5.76
CA THR A 14 0.03 -1.34 -5.94
C THR A 14 1.12 -1.36 -4.85
N LEU A 15 1.64 -0.19 -4.47
CA LEU A 15 2.62 -0.07 -3.39
C LEU A 15 2.02 -0.44 -2.03
N LEU A 16 0.78 -0.02 -1.76
CA LEU A 16 0.03 -0.37 -0.55
C LEU A 16 -0.16 -1.89 -0.42
N TYR A 17 -0.55 -2.55 -1.51
CA TYR A 17 -0.67 -4.01 -1.57
C TYR A 17 0.66 -4.73 -1.34
N ARG A 18 1.75 -4.28 -1.97
CA ARG A 18 3.08 -4.88 -1.74
C ARG A 18 3.54 -4.67 -0.31
N CYS A 19 3.28 -3.50 0.28
CA CYS A 19 3.62 -3.23 1.68
C CYS A 19 2.87 -4.19 2.64
N SER A 20 1.63 -4.56 2.35
CA SER A 20 0.88 -5.53 3.16
C SER A 20 1.44 -6.95 3.02
N LEU A 21 1.78 -7.38 1.80
CA LEU A 21 2.38 -8.69 1.52
C LEU A 21 3.71 -8.91 2.25
N TYR A 22 4.56 -7.88 2.28
CA TYR A 22 5.89 -7.93 2.88
C TYR A 22 5.94 -7.38 4.30
N ALA A 23 4.79 -7.23 4.98
CA ALA A 23 4.73 -6.63 6.32
C ALA A 23 5.63 -7.32 7.37
N ARG A 24 5.91 -8.63 7.21
CA ARG A 24 6.81 -9.39 8.08
C ARG A 24 8.30 -9.14 7.81
N ASN A 25 8.67 -8.64 6.62
CA ASN A 25 10.04 -8.27 6.29
C ASN A 25 10.25 -6.78 6.58
N ARG A 26 10.91 -6.47 7.70
CA ARG A 26 11.14 -5.09 8.16
C ARG A 26 11.79 -4.19 7.12
N ASN A 27 12.74 -4.71 6.33
CA ASN A 27 13.47 -3.93 5.33
C ASN A 27 12.58 -3.60 4.12
N LEU A 28 11.86 -4.59 3.59
CA LEU A 28 10.93 -4.38 2.48
C LEU A 28 9.74 -3.50 2.88
N ALA A 29 9.15 -3.74 4.05
CA ALA A 29 8.06 -2.92 4.58
C ALA A 29 8.47 -1.44 4.73
N ARG A 30 9.69 -1.19 5.22
CA ARG A 30 10.24 0.19 5.34
C ARG A 30 10.48 0.83 3.98
N LYS A 31 11.00 0.07 3.00
CA LYS A 31 11.18 0.55 1.61
C LYS A 31 9.85 0.98 1.00
N TYR A 32 8.82 0.13 1.10
CA TYR A 32 7.51 0.44 0.53
C TYR A 32 6.82 1.60 1.26
N ARG A 33 6.94 1.71 2.60
CA ARG A 33 6.42 2.88 3.33
C ARG A 33 7.00 4.20 2.84
N ARG A 34 8.32 4.29 2.63
CA ARG A 34 8.95 5.51 2.10
C ARG A 34 8.40 5.89 0.72
N LEU A 35 8.21 4.91 -0.16
CA LEU A 35 7.62 5.14 -1.49
C LEU A 35 6.16 5.60 -1.39
N ILE A 36 5.38 5.00 -0.48
CA ILE A 36 3.97 5.40 -0.23
C ILE A 36 3.90 6.83 0.32
N GLU A 37 4.80 7.22 1.22
CA GLU A 37 4.85 8.58 1.77
C GLU A 37 5.22 9.60 0.67
N GLN A 38 6.23 9.29 -0.14
CA GLN A 38 6.67 10.15 -1.25
C GLN A 38 5.57 10.35 -2.31
N HIS A 39 4.90 9.27 -2.73
CA HIS A 39 3.87 9.34 -3.77
C HIS A 39 2.49 9.73 -3.22
N GLY A 40 2.16 9.37 -1.99
CA GLY A 40 0.91 9.73 -1.32
C GLY A 40 0.79 11.23 -1.07
N ALA A 41 1.92 11.90 -0.77
CA ALA A 41 1.98 13.36 -0.66
C ALA A 41 1.61 14.06 -1.99
N THR A 42 2.02 13.50 -3.13
CA THR A 42 1.69 14.03 -4.47
C THR A 42 0.21 13.91 -4.82
N LEU A 43 -0.51 13.00 -4.16
CA LEU A 43 -1.93 12.69 -4.41
C LEU A 43 -2.87 13.18 -3.31
N GLU A 44 -2.40 14.01 -2.38
CA GLU A 44 -3.14 14.49 -1.21
C GLU A 44 -3.74 13.36 -0.35
N TYR A 45 -3.15 12.16 -0.39
CA TYR A 45 -3.58 11.06 0.46
C TYR A 45 -3.15 11.32 1.90
N SER A 46 -4.11 11.54 2.80
CA SER A 46 -3.81 11.64 4.22
C SER A 46 -3.17 10.35 4.75
N GLN A 47 -2.28 10.48 5.73
CA GLN A 47 -1.66 9.35 6.43
C GLN A 47 -2.69 8.37 7.01
N LYS A 48 -3.85 8.89 7.45
CA LYS A 48 -4.98 8.10 7.95
C LYS A 48 -5.56 7.17 6.88
N LYS A 49 -5.68 7.65 5.63
CA LYS A 49 -6.19 6.88 4.49
C LYS A 49 -5.20 5.78 4.08
N ILE A 50 -3.92 6.11 4.04
CA ILE A 50 -2.82 5.16 3.82
C ILE A 50 -2.84 4.02 4.86
N ASN A 51 -2.89 4.38 6.15
CA ASN A 51 -2.91 3.39 7.23
C ASN A 51 -4.13 2.47 7.18
N ARG A 52 -5.32 3.01 6.87
CA ARG A 52 -6.53 2.20 6.67
C ARG A 52 -6.36 1.17 5.54
N HIS A 53 -5.77 1.59 4.41
CA HIS A 53 -5.54 0.66 3.30
C HIS A 53 -4.56 -0.45 3.67
N ILE A 54 -3.43 -0.11 4.29
CA ILE A 54 -2.44 -1.11 4.71
C ILE A 54 -3.08 -2.14 5.65
N LEU A 55 -3.91 -1.71 6.59
CA LEU A 55 -4.61 -2.60 7.52
C LEU A 55 -5.67 -3.48 6.82
N ALA A 56 -6.46 -2.91 5.90
CA ALA A 56 -7.45 -3.65 5.11
C ALA A 56 -6.79 -4.73 4.24
N GLU A 57 -5.70 -4.37 3.56
CA GLU A 57 -4.93 -5.28 2.71
C GLU A 57 -4.21 -6.35 3.54
N GLN A 58 -3.69 -6.02 4.72
CA GLN A 58 -3.11 -7.02 5.62
C GLN A 58 -4.13 -8.07 6.06
N ARG A 59 -5.35 -7.64 6.41
CA ARG A 59 -6.44 -8.57 6.76
C ARG A 59 -6.77 -9.48 5.58
N HIS A 60 -6.86 -8.93 4.37
CA HIS A 60 -7.13 -9.71 3.16
C HIS A 60 -6.00 -10.72 2.85
N VAL A 61 -4.74 -10.29 2.87
CA VAL A 61 -3.57 -11.17 2.65
C VAL A 61 -3.51 -12.30 3.69
N LEU A 62 -3.76 -12.01 4.96
CA LEU A 62 -3.80 -13.03 6.02
C LEU A 62 -4.95 -14.02 5.80
N ALA A 63 -6.12 -13.55 5.38
CA ALA A 63 -7.27 -14.39 5.07
C ALA A 63 -7.03 -15.31 3.86
N VAL A 64 -6.40 -14.79 2.79
CA VAL A 64 -6.05 -15.59 1.60
C VAL A 64 -5.00 -16.65 1.93
N ARG A 65 -4.00 -16.33 2.77
CA ARG A 65 -2.99 -17.33 3.19
C ARG A 65 -3.58 -18.46 4.02
N ARG A 66 -4.46 -18.15 4.98
CA ARG A 66 -5.15 -19.17 5.81
C ARG A 66 -6.02 -20.15 5.02
N ARG A 67 -6.44 -19.80 3.79
CA ARG A 67 -7.20 -20.71 2.91
C ARG A 67 -6.31 -21.64 2.09
N ARG A 68 -5.00 -21.40 2.05
CA ARG A 68 -4.02 -22.19 1.30
C ARG A 68 -3.19 -23.13 2.20
N GLU A 69 -3.24 -22.94 3.51
CA GLU A 69 -2.75 -23.88 4.53
C GLU A 69 -3.87 -24.88 4.86
#